data_AF-A0A7C2XP42-F1
#
_entry.id   AF-A0A7C2XP42-F1
#
_cell.length_a   1.000
_cell.length_b   1.000
_cell.length_c   1.000
_cell.angle_alpha   90.00
_cell.angle_beta   90.00
_cell.angle_gamma   90.00
#
_symmetry.space_group_name_H-M   'P 1'
#
loop_
_entity.id
_entity.type
_entity.pdbx_description
1 polymer ?
#
loop_
_entity_poly.entity_id
_entity_poly.type
_entity_poly.pdbx_seq_one_letter_code
_entity_poly.pdbx_strand_id
1 'polypeptide(L)' 'MQLREVVAKYRELAGGYGPPVALSQFGLGREETERLFSILDEDYQISRFLHLSHQQGEAYQINGFAYTHVSLDAEIESIL' A
#
# COMPACT_ATOMS: atom_id res chain seq x y z
N MET A 1 -11.69 2.22 -1.25
CA MET A 1 -11.06 2.96 -0.12
C MET A 1 -10.41 4.23 -0.63
N GLN A 2 -10.44 5.31 0.14
CA GLN A 2 -9.68 6.56 -0.07
C GLN A 2 -8.32 6.50 0.65
N LEU A 3 -7.38 7.39 0.29
CA LEU A 3 -6.03 7.44 0.87
C LEU A 3 -6.04 7.40 2.41
N ARG A 4 -6.86 8.22 3.07
CA ARG A 4 -6.99 8.26 4.53
C ARG A 4 -7.39 6.91 5.15
N GLU A 5 -8.27 6.17 4.49
CA GLU A 5 -8.69 4.83 4.94
C GLU A 5 -7.57 3.81 4.78
N VAL A 6 -6.79 3.91 3.69
CA VAL A 6 -5.62 3.04 3.44
C VAL A 6 -4.55 3.28 4.51
N VAL A 7 -4.23 4.54 4.82
CA VAL A 7 -3.23 4.87 5.85
C VAL A 7 -3.70 4.42 7.23
N ALA A 8 -4.98 4.65 7.58
CA ALA A 8 -5.54 4.17 8.83
C ALA A 8 -5.45 2.64 8.94
N LYS A 9 -5.80 1.91 7.87
CA LYS A 9 -5.74 0.45 7.84
C LYS A 9 -4.31 -0.07 7.93
N TYR A 10 -3.39 0.55 7.19
CA TYR A 10 -1.97 0.22 7.26
C TYR A 10 -1.43 0.36 8.68
N ARG A 11 -1.72 1.48 9.37
CA ARG A 11 -1.26 1.69 10.76
C ARG A 11 -1.82 0.66 11.74
N GLU A 12 -3.08 0.27 11.56
CA GLU A 12 -3.71 -0.79 12.36
C GLU A 12 -2.95 -2.12 12.21
N LEU A 13 -2.57 -2.47 10.97
CA LEU A 13 -1.88 -3.72 10.65
C LEU A 13 -0.39 -3.70 11.02
N ALA A 14 0.30 -2.59 10.76
CA ALA A 14 1.73 -2.43 10.97
C ALA A 14 2.11 -2.12 12.43
N GLY A 15 1.17 -1.62 13.24
CA GLY A 15 1.45 -1.07 14.56
C GLY A 15 2.28 0.23 14.53
N GLY A 16 2.32 0.93 13.39
CA GLY A 16 3.15 2.12 13.17
C GLY A 16 3.41 2.41 11.69
N TYR A 17 4.51 3.10 11.40
CA TYR A 17 5.04 3.39 10.05
C TYR A 17 6.39 2.71 9.83
N GLY A 18 6.68 2.31 8.59
CA GLY A 18 7.92 1.64 8.19
C GLY A 18 7.79 0.13 7.93
N PRO A 19 7.22 -0.70 8.84
CA PRO A 19 7.11 -2.13 8.62
C PRO A 19 6.32 -2.51 7.35
N PRO A 20 6.78 -3.50 6.58
CA PRO A 20 6.04 -3.99 5.41
C PRO A 20 4.79 -4.74 5.84
N VAL A 21 3.66 -4.38 5.22
CA VAL A 21 2.36 -5.04 5.41
C VAL A 21 1.98 -5.75 4.13
N ALA A 22 1.55 -7.00 4.24
CA ALA A 22 1.11 -7.79 3.08
C ALA A 22 -0.14 -7.16 2.46
N LEU A 23 -0.15 -7.01 1.13
CA LEU A 23 -1.27 -6.43 0.38
C LEU A 23 -2.58 -7.20 0.60
N SER A 24 -2.49 -8.51 0.83
CA SER A 24 -3.63 -9.37 1.16
C SER A 24 -4.32 -9.04 2.49
N GLN A 25 -3.64 -8.36 3.42
CA GLN A 25 -4.20 -8.00 4.73
C GLN A 25 -5.12 -6.77 4.68
N PHE A 26 -5.17 -6.05 3.56
CA PHE A 26 -6.09 -4.92 3.39
C PHE A 26 -7.55 -5.35 3.24
N GLY A 27 -7.82 -6.66 3.10
CA GLY A 27 -9.18 -7.22 3.11
C GLY A 27 -10.00 -6.89 1.85
N LEU A 28 -9.32 -6.48 0.78
CA LEU A 28 -9.91 -6.18 -0.51
C LEU A 28 -9.83 -7.39 -1.44
N GLY A 29 -10.69 -7.44 -2.46
CA GLY A 29 -10.55 -8.40 -3.55
C GLY A 29 -9.26 -8.17 -4.33
N ARG A 30 -8.81 -9.18 -5.09
CA ARG A 30 -7.54 -9.10 -5.86
C ARG A 30 -7.51 -7.92 -6.83
N GLU A 31 -8.49 -7.82 -7.71
CA GLU A 31 -8.58 -6.73 -8.70
C GLU A 31 -8.69 -5.35 -8.03
N GLU A 32 -9.42 -5.26 -6.91
CA GLU A 32 -9.56 -4.02 -6.16
C GLU A 32 -8.24 -3.60 -5.51
N THR A 33 -7.49 -4.56 -4.97
CA THR A 33 -6.14 -4.33 -4.42
C THR A 33 -5.19 -3.84 -5.51
N GLU A 34 -5.11 -4.57 -6.63
CA GLU A 34 -4.25 -4.21 -7.76
C GLU A 34 -4.59 -2.81 -8.29
N ARG A 35 -5.88 -2.51 -8.48
CA ARG A 35 -6.33 -1.18 -8.94
C ARG A 35 -6.01 -0.07 -7.94
N LEU A 36 -6.31 -0.28 -6.65
CA LEU A 36 -6.11 0.73 -5.62
C LEU A 36 -4.64 1.11 -5.51
N PHE A 37 -3.76 0.12 -5.33
CA PHE A 37 -2.34 0.40 -5.17
C PHE A 37 -1.68 0.89 -6.46
N SER A 38 -2.22 0.55 -7.63
CA SER A 38 -1.76 1.14 -8.91
C SER A 38 -2.03 2.64 -8.95
N ILE A 39 -3.24 3.07 -8.58
CA ILE A 39 -3.60 4.50 -8.51
C ILE A 39 -2.71 5.24 -7.49
N LEU A 40 -2.45 4.65 -6.33
CA LEU A 40 -1.60 5.27 -5.31
C LEU A 40 -0.12 5.36 -5.73
N ASP A 41 0.37 4.38 -6.48
CA ASP A 41 1.74 4.34 -7.00
C ASP A 41 1.94 5.30 -8.19
N GLU A 42 0.90 5.52 -9.01
CA GLU A 42 0.93 6.49 -10.11
C GLU A 42 0.96 7.96 -9.63
N ASP A 43 0.30 8.26 -8.51
CA ASP A 43 0.28 9.61 -7.95
C ASP A 43 1.57 9.92 -7.18
N TYR A 44 2.47 10.69 -7.79
CA TYR A 44 3.74 11.09 -7.18
C TYR A 44 3.60 11.78 -5.80
N GLN A 45 2.49 12.49 -5.54
CA GLN A 45 2.30 13.12 -4.23
C GLN A 45 2.19 12.07 -3.11
N ILE A 46 1.66 10.89 -3.46
CA ILE A 46 1.44 9.73 -2.59
C ILE A 46 2.61 8.76 -2.66
N SER A 47 3.01 8.33 -3.87
CA SER A 47 3.94 7.22 -4.09
C SER A 47 5.34 7.48 -3.52
N ARG A 48 5.74 8.74 -3.37
CA ARG A 48 6.97 9.12 -2.66
C ARG A 48 7.04 8.67 -1.20
N PHE A 49 5.91 8.28 -0.60
CA PHE A 49 5.82 7.75 0.77
C PHE A 49 5.43 6.26 0.80
N LEU A 50 5.28 5.61 -0.36
CA LEU A 50 4.72 4.27 -0.50
C LEU A 50 5.78 3.35 -1.10
N HIS A 51 6.27 2.41 -0.31
CA HIS A 51 7.36 1.51 -0.71
C HIS A 51 6.80 0.11 -0.96
N LEU A 52 6.65 -0.24 -2.23
CA LEU A 52 6.24 -1.58 -2.64
C LEU A 52 7.43 -2.54 -2.63
N SER A 53 7.21 -3.76 -2.14
CA SER A 53 8.25 -4.79 -2.12
C SER A 53 7.73 -6.19 -2.46
N HIS A 54 8.63 -7.03 -2.96
CA HIS A 54 8.38 -8.42 -3.29
C HIS A 54 9.08 -9.33 -2.28
N GLN A 55 8.28 -10.03 -1.47
CA GLN A 55 8.70 -10.97 -0.43
C GLN A 55 7.89 -12.27 -0.57
N GLN A 56 7.88 -13.14 0.44
CA GLN A 56 7.00 -14.32 0.40
C GLN A 56 5.53 -13.92 0.62
N GLY A 57 4.62 -14.48 -0.18
CA GLY A 57 3.18 -14.25 -0.03
C GLY A 57 2.45 -14.23 -1.36
N GLU A 58 1.18 -13.83 -1.33
CA GLU A 58 0.38 -13.62 -2.54
C GLU A 58 0.88 -12.38 -3.29
N ALA A 59 1.17 -12.54 -4.58
CA ALA A 59 1.62 -11.44 -5.44
C ALA A 59 0.45 -10.78 -6.18
N TYR A 60 0.49 -9.45 -6.24
CA TYR A 60 -0.45 -8.55 -6.88
C TYR A 60 0.28 -7.76 -7.98
N GLN A 61 -0.39 -7.54 -9.11
CA GLN A 61 0.13 -6.72 -10.20
C GLN A 61 -0.20 -5.24 -9.95
N ILE A 62 0.82 -4.43 -9.68
CA ILE A 62 0.69 -2.97 -9.49
C ILE A 62 1.50 -2.30 -10.58
N ASN A 63 0.84 -1.52 -11.43
CA ASN A 63 1.45 -0.85 -12.58
C ASN A 63 2.32 -1.77 -13.47
N GLY A 64 1.90 -3.02 -13.63
CA GLY A 64 2.60 -4.03 -14.45
C GLY A 64 3.77 -4.74 -13.76
N PHE A 65 3.99 -4.49 -12.46
CA PHE A 65 5.02 -5.16 -11.67
C PHE A 65 4.40 -5.97 -10.52
N ALA A 66 5.04 -7.08 -10.18
CA ALA A 66 4.57 -7.97 -9.12
C ALA A 66 5.10 -7.52 -7.75
N TYR A 67 4.19 -7.27 -6.82
CA TYR A 67 4.49 -6.94 -5.43
C TYR A 67 3.64 -7.76 -4.47
N THR A 68 4.08 -7.81 -3.21
CA THR A 68 3.42 -8.60 -2.17
C THR A 68 3.12 -7.77 -0.93
N HIS A 69 3.92 -6.74 -0.68
CA HIS A 69 3.87 -5.92 0.53
C HIS A 69 3.99 -4.43 0.18
N VAL A 70 3.49 -3.60 1.08
CA VAL A 70 3.63 -2.15 1.08
C VAL A 70 4.13 -1.68 2.45
N SER A 71 5.05 -0.72 2.45
CA SER A 71 5.43 0.06 3.62
C SER A 71 5.05 1.52 3.39
N LEU A 72 4.64 2.23 4.45
CA LEU A 72 4.38 3.67 4.38
C LEU A 72 5.34 4.43 5.29
N ASP A 73 5.80 5.58 4.81
CA ASP A 73 6.51 6.57 5.59
C ASP A 73 5.52 7.42 6.41
N ALA A 74 5.95 7.90 7.58
CA ALA A 74 5.08 8.68 8.47
C ALA A 74 4.70 10.05 7.87
N GLU A 75 5.56 10.58 7.01
CA GLU A 75 5.39 11.85 6.31
C GLU A 75 4.15 11.88 5.39
N ILE A 76 3.56 10.72 5.08
CA ILE A 76 2.29 10.66 4.36
C ILE A 76 1.17 11.44 5.06
N GLU A 77 1.24 11.59 6.39
CA GLU A 77 0.29 12.39 7.19
C GLU A 77 0.29 13.88 6.78
N SER A 78 1.34 14.38 6.09
CA SER A 78 1.39 15.77 5.63
C SER A 78 0.43 16.07 4.47
N ILE A 79 -0.13 15.03 3.83
CA ILE A 79 -1.02 15.15 2.66
C ILE A 79 -2.41 14.52 2.91
N LEU A 80 -2.71 14.14 4.15
CA LEU A 80 -4.00 13.56 4.56
C LEU A 80 -5.05 14.61 4.97
#